data_AF-A0A7V3GU59-F1
#
_entry.id   AF-A0A7V3GU59-F1
#
_cell.length_a   1.000
_cell.length_b   1.000
_cell.length_c   1.000
_cell.angle_alpha   90.00
_cell.angle_beta   90.00
_cell.angle_gamma   90.00
#
_symmetry.space_group_name_H-M   'P 1'
#
loop_
_entity.id
_entity.type
_entity.pdbx_description
1 polymer ?
#
loop_
_entity_poly.entity_id
_entity_poly.type
_entity_poly.pdbx_seq_one_letter_code
_entity_poly.pdbx_strand_id
1 'polypeptide(L)' 'MSDTITIHPMTMNDYEEAMALWRRTEGMGLRPADAPEHIARFLERNPGLSFVARDGETLVGTVLCGHDGRRGY' A
#
# COMPACT_ATOMS: atom_id res chain seq x y z
N MET A 1 15.45 6.90 12.46
CA MET A 1 14.00 6.93 12.68
C MET A 1 13.67 8.32 13.19
N SER A 2 12.75 9.01 12.54
CA SER A 2 12.20 10.29 13.00
C SER A 2 11.19 10.03 14.13
N ASP A 3 11.03 11.00 15.02
CA ASP A 3 10.12 10.89 16.17
C ASP A 3 8.63 10.94 15.77
N THR A 4 8.30 11.12 14.49
CA THR A 4 6.92 11.20 14.00
C THR A 4 6.72 10.38 12.72
N ILE A 5 5.65 9.57 12.74
CA ILE A 5 5.14 8.85 11.56
C ILE A 5 4.05 9.69 10.90
N THR A 6 4.12 9.86 9.59
CA THR A 6 3.08 10.51 8.78
C THR A 6 2.30 9.49 7.97
N ILE A 7 1.03 9.77 7.70
CA ILE A 7 0.15 8.91 6.91
C ILE A 7 -0.33 9.68 5.69
N HIS A 8 -0.21 9.06 4.52
CA HIS A 8 -0.61 9.66 3.24
C HIS A 8 -1.44 8.67 2.42
N PRO A 9 -2.36 9.14 1.57
CA PRO A 9 -3.01 8.28 0.59
C PRO A 9 -1.96 7.57 -0.27
N MET A 10 -2.13 6.27 -0.46
CA MET A 10 -1.21 5.50 -1.31
C MET A 10 -1.43 5.87 -2.77
N THR A 11 -0.33 6.07 -3.50
CA THR A 11 -0.34 6.29 -4.95
C THR A 11 0.58 5.30 -5.65
N MET A 12 0.53 5.23 -6.98
CA MET A 12 1.47 4.40 -7.74
C MET A 12 2.93 4.87 -7.63
N ASN A 13 3.20 6.09 -7.17
CA ASN A 13 4.56 6.53 -6.88
C ASN A 13 5.17 5.79 -5.68
N ASP A 14 4.33 5.26 -4.78
CA ASP A 14 4.78 4.51 -3.60
C ASP A 14 4.97 3.01 -3.89
N TYR A 15 4.54 2.53 -5.07
CA TYR A 15 4.46 1.10 -5.39
C TYR A 15 5.81 0.38 -5.26
N GLU A 16 6.90 0.95 -5.77
CA GLU A 16 8.21 0.29 -5.73
C GLU A 16 8.73 0.15 -4.28
N GLU A 17 8.58 1.20 -3.46
CA GLU A 17 8.94 1.13 -2.04
C GLU A 17 8.03 0.17 -1.26
N ALA A 18 6.72 0.18 -1.54
CA ALA A 18 5.76 -0.74 -0.96
C ALA A 18 6.11 -2.19 -1.31
N MET A 19 6.36 -2.49 -2.59
CA MET A 19 6.77 -3.82 -3.05
C MET A 19 8.09 -4.27 -2.43
N ALA A 20 9.05 -3.35 -2.27
CA ALA A 20 10.31 -3.64 -1.58
C ALA A 20 10.11 -3.92 -0.08
N LEU A 21 9.15 -3.25 0.58
CA LEU A 21 8.73 -3.55 1.95
C LEU A 21 8.09 -4.94 2.01
N TRP A 22 7.14 -5.20 1.14
CA TRP A 22 6.39 -6.44 1.08
C TRP A 22 7.29 -7.67 0.88
N ARG A 23 8.25 -7.60 -0.04
CA ARG A 23 9.22 -8.68 -0.31
C ARG A 23 10.11 -9.02 0.89
N ARG A 24 10.40 -8.06 1.77
CA ARG A 24 11.24 -8.27 2.95
C ARG A 24 10.47 -8.55 4.24
N THR A 25 9.14 -8.48 4.20
CA THR A 25 8.28 -8.79 5.34
C THR A 25 8.02 -10.29 5.42
N GLU A 26 8.52 -10.92 6.48
CA GLU A 26 8.28 -12.34 6.74
C GLU A 26 6.78 -12.64 6.82
N GLY A 27 6.37 -13.76 6.20
CA GLY A 27 4.97 -14.20 6.18
C GLY A 27 4.09 -13.49 5.14
N MET A 28 4.60 -12.50 4.40
CA MET A 28 3.81 -11.87 3.34
C MET A 28 3.76 -12.74 2.08
N GLY A 29 2.57 -13.22 1.76
CA GLY A 29 2.30 -13.99 0.53
C GLY A 29 2.06 -13.10 -0.67
N LEU A 30 3.14 -12.69 -1.35
CA LEU A 30 3.05 -11.98 -2.63
C LEU A 30 2.46 -12.88 -3.73
N ARG A 31 1.53 -12.33 -4.50
CA ARG A 31 0.77 -13.01 -5.55
C ARG A 31 0.80 -12.21 -6.84
N PRO A 32 0.38 -12.78 -7.99
CA PRO A 32 0.21 -12.03 -9.23
C PRO A 32 -0.73 -10.81 -9.09
N ALA A 33 -1.64 -10.82 -8.11
CA ALA A 33 -2.52 -9.68 -7.81
C ALA A 33 -1.77 -8.45 -7.28
N ASP A 34 -0.53 -8.61 -6.81
CA ASP A 34 0.30 -7.51 -6.30
C ASP A 34 1.18 -6.89 -7.40
N ALA A 35 1.01 -7.30 -8.67
CA ALA A 35 1.65 -6.70 -9.84
C ALA A 35 1.22 -5.22 -10.03
N PRO A 36 2.07 -4.37 -10.66
CA PRO A 36 1.84 -2.93 -10.68
C PRO A 36 0.53 -2.55 -11.37
N GLU A 37 0.15 -3.24 -12.45
CA GLU A 37 -1.08 -2.98 -13.17
C GLU A 37 -2.32 -3.30 -12.33
N HIS A 38 -2.23 -4.33 -11.48
CA HIS A 38 -3.32 -4.73 -10.59
C HIS A 38 -3.44 -3.80 -9.39
N ILE A 39 -2.33 -3.36 -8.79
CA ILE A 39 -2.34 -2.36 -7.72
C ILE A 39 -2.88 -1.02 -8.25
N ALA A 40 -2.45 -0.56 -9.44
CA ALA A 40 -2.97 0.66 -10.05
C ALA A 40 -4.49 0.62 -10.19
N ARG A 41 -5.01 -0.46 -10.80
CA ARG A 41 -6.45 -0.67 -10.95
C ARG A 41 -7.17 -0.77 -9.60
N PHE A 42 -6.55 -1.40 -8.60
CA PHE A 42 -7.12 -1.52 -7.27
C PHE A 42 -7.26 -0.14 -6.61
N LEU A 43 -6.24 0.71 -6.68
CA LEU A 43 -6.27 2.07 -6.14
C LEU A 43 -7.31 2.94 -6.86
N GLU A 44 -7.37 2.85 -8.20
CA GLU A 44 -8.37 3.58 -9.00
C GLU A 44 -9.82 3.18 -8.65
N ARG A 45 -10.05 1.89 -8.40
CA ARG A 45 -11.38 1.38 -8.02
C ARG A 45 -11.78 1.76 -6.60
N ASN A 46 -10.80 2.00 -5.71
CA ASN A 46 -11.00 2.22 -4.29
C ASN A 46 -10.38 3.56 -3.82
N PRO A 47 -10.84 4.70 -4.39
CA PRO A 47 -10.21 5.99 -4.13
C PRO A 47 -10.35 6.40 -2.65
N GLY A 48 -9.24 6.84 -2.05
CA GLY A 48 -9.21 7.36 -0.67
C GLY A 48 -9.28 6.30 0.43
N LEU A 49 -9.17 5.01 0.10
CA LEU A 49 -9.26 3.91 1.07
C LEU A 49 -7.90 3.33 1.47
N SER A 50 -6.88 3.48 0.64
CA SER A 50 -5.55 2.89 0.86
C SER A 50 -4.52 3.95 1.26
N PHE A 51 -3.60 3.59 2.16
CA PHE A 51 -2.65 4.53 2.78
C PHE A 51 -1.25 3.93 2.93
N VAL A 52 -0.26 4.82 2.98
CA VAL A 52 1.13 4.52 3.36
C VAL A 52 1.50 5.25 4.65
N ALA A 53 2.34 4.63 5.47
CA ALA A 53 2.96 5.23 6.62
C ALA A 53 4.43 5.52 6.31
N ARG A 54 4.88 6.75 6.58
CA ARG A 54 6.25 7.19 6.36
C ARG A 54 6.93 7.63 7.65
N ASP A 55 8.16 7.21 7.83
CA ASP A 55 9.10 7.71 8.82
C ASP A 55 10.12 8.62 8.11
N GLY A 56 9.85 9.93 8.12
CA GLY A 56 10.54 10.88 7.24
C GLY A 56 10.30 10.53 5.77
N GLU A 57 11.36 10.26 5.01
CA GLU A 57 11.25 9.83 3.61
C GLU A 57 11.05 8.32 3.47
N THR A 58 11.21 7.52 4.54
CA THR A 58 11.17 6.06 4.43
C THR A 58 9.74 5.54 4.54
N LEU A 59 9.27 4.76 3.56
CA LEU A 59 8.03 4.01 3.68
C LEU A 59 8.20 2.84 4.67
N VAL A 60 7.43 2.86 5.76
CA VAL A 60 7.51 1.88 6.85
C VAL A 60 6.25 1.03 6.99
N GLY A 61 5.16 1.37 6.31
CA GLY A 61 3.93 0.59 6.34
C GLY A 61 2.99 0.93 5.20
N THR A 62 2.10 -0.02 4.89
CA THR A 62 1.06 0.13 3.88
C THR A 62 -0.23 -0.52 4.38
N VAL A 63 -1.36 0.03 4.00
CA VAL A 63 -2.66 -0.64 4.10
C VAL A 63 -3.41 -0.47 2.79
N LEU A 64 -3.83 -1.59 2.21
CA LEU A 64 -4.69 -1.63 1.05
C LEU A 64 -6.10 -1.97 1.53
N CYS A 65 -7.05 -1.08 1.26
CA CYS A 65 -8.46 -1.33 1.55
C CYS A 65 -9.30 -1.11 0.31
N GLY A 66 -10.34 -1.93 0.17
CA GLY A 66 -11.31 -1.82 -0.92
C GLY A 66 -12.67 -2.39 -0.55
N HIS A 67 -13.56 -2.46 -1.52
CA HIS A 67 -14.89 -3.04 -1.31
C HIS A 67 -15.49 -3.67 -2.56
N ASP A 68 -16.46 -4.55 -2.36
CA ASP A 68 -17.33 -5.09 -3.42
C ASP A 68 -18.64 -4.29 -3.58
N GLY A 69 -18.85 -3.26 -2.73
CA GLY A 69 -20.07 -2.46 -2.67
C GLY A 69 -21.04 -2.90 -1.56
N ARG A 70 -20.75 -4.01 -0.88
CA ARG A 70 -21.49 -4.54 0.27
C ARG A 70 -20.61 -4.72 1.50
N ARG A 71 -19.35 -5.13 1.32
CA ARG A 71 -18.35 -5.40 2.37
C ARG A 71 -17.05 -4.69 2.07
N GLY A 72 -16.38 -4.23 3.12
CA GLY A 72 -14.98 -3.78 3.07
C GLY A 72 -14.01 -4.95 3.19
N TYR A 73 -12.86 -4.82 2.53
CA TYR A 73 -11.73 -5.75 2.52
C TYR A 73 -10.44 -4.99 2.75
#